data_AF-A0A961L803-F1
#
_entry.id   AF-A0A961L803-F1
#
_cell.length_a   1.000
_cell.length_b   1.000
_cell.length_c   1.000
_cell.angle_alpha   90.00
_cell.angle_beta   90.00
_cell.angle_gamma   90.00
#
_symmetry.space_group_name_H-M   'P 1'
#
loop_
_entity.id
_entity.type
_entity.pdbx_description
1 polymer ?
#
loop_
_entity_poly.entity_id
_entity_poly.type
_entity_poly.pdbx_seq_one_letter_code
_entity_poly.pdbx_strand_id
1 'polypeptide(L)'
;ITMAELPDAAGKSARAFVCQTLNPWGFPAKDRSGRLDMIEAPHLGRLMEKVHGPVQPAPLRLTYTPLALPAPSAGPAAPDSAPSHGN
;
A
#
# COMPACT_ATOMS: atom_id res chain seq x y z
N ILE A 1 -16.10 4.70 -0.12
CA ILE A 1 -16.63 3.39 -0.56
C ILE A 1 -17.80 3.70 -1.47
N THR A 2 -17.92 3.01 -2.59
CA THR A 2 -18.99 3.23 -3.58
C THR A 2 -19.69 1.91 -3.87
N MET A 3 -21.02 1.87 -3.80
CA MET A 3 -21.79 0.74 -4.32
C MET A 3 -22.07 0.98 -5.80
N ALA A 4 -21.69 0.02 -6.65
CA ALA A 4 -21.84 0.12 -8.10
C ALA A 4 -22.26 -1.23 -8.70
N GLU A 5 -22.78 -1.19 -9.91
CA GLU A 5 -23.00 -2.38 -10.73
C GLU A 5 -21.74 -2.66 -11.54
N LEU A 6 -21.16 -3.84 -11.36
CA LEU A 6 -19.94 -4.28 -12.02
C LEU A 6 -20.24 -5.48 -12.92
N PRO A 7 -19.76 -5.50 -14.17
CA PRO A 7 -19.86 -6.66 -15.03
C PRO A 7 -18.90 -7.77 -14.56
N ASP A 8 -19.37 -9.01 -14.58
CA ASP A 8 -18.52 -10.20 -14.44
C ASP A 8 -17.86 -10.57 -15.78
N ALA A 9 -17.01 -11.61 -15.76
CA ALA A 9 -16.32 -12.10 -16.96
C ALA A 9 -17.27 -12.65 -18.04
N ALA A 10 -18.51 -12.98 -17.69
CA ALA A 10 -19.55 -13.44 -18.60
C ALA A 10 -20.47 -12.29 -19.07
N GLY A 11 -20.16 -11.04 -18.70
CA GLY A 11 -20.93 -9.86 -19.06
C GLY A 11 -22.19 -9.63 -18.22
N LYS A 12 -22.41 -10.41 -17.15
CA LYS A 12 -23.53 -10.21 -16.24
C LYS A 12 -23.17 -9.20 -15.16
N SER A 13 -24.00 -8.17 -15.01
CA SER A 13 -23.79 -7.14 -13.98
C SER A 13 -24.30 -7.59 -12.62
N ALA A 14 -23.48 -7.37 -11.58
CA ALA A 14 -23.85 -7.56 -10.18
C ALA A 14 -23.45 -6.35 -9.34
N ARG A 15 -24.20 -6.08 -8.28
CA ARG A 15 -23.83 -5.02 -7.33
C ARG A 15 -22.64 -5.45 -6.49
N ALA A 16 -21.74 -4.52 -6.23
CA ALA A 16 -20.60 -4.72 -5.34
C ALA A 16 -20.16 -3.39 -4.72
N PHE A 17 -19.33 -3.45 -3.69
CA PHE A 17 -18.67 -2.26 -3.15
C PHE A 17 -17.26 -2.13 -3.73
N VAL A 18 -16.94 -0.93 -4.21
CA VAL A 18 -15.60 -0.51 -4.63
C VAL A 18 -14.97 0.28 -3.49
N CYS A 19 -13.83 -0.20 -2.99
CA CYS A 19 -13.20 0.34 -1.78
C CYS A 19 -11.90 1.10 -2.04
N GLN A 20 -11.20 0.83 -3.15
CA GLN A 20 -9.86 1.40 -3.42
C GLN A 20 -9.89 2.58 -4.39
N THR A 21 -8.99 3.55 -4.18
CA THR A 21 -8.88 4.74 -5.05
C THR A 21 -8.39 4.41 -6.44
N LEU A 22 -7.39 3.53 -6.55
CA LEU A 22 -6.91 3.04 -7.84
C LEU A 22 -7.75 1.83 -8.26
N ASN A 23 -8.97 2.09 -8.70
CA ASN A 23 -9.85 1.06 -9.25
C ASN A 23 -10.06 1.24 -10.77
N PRO A 24 -10.22 0.15 -11.55
CA PRO A 24 -10.39 0.20 -13.00
C PRO A 24 -11.59 0.99 -13.50
N TRP A 25 -12.61 1.20 -12.66
CA TRP A 25 -13.87 1.82 -13.04
C TRP A 25 -13.92 3.33 -12.78
N GLY A 26 -12.90 3.91 -12.15
CA GLY A 26 -12.85 5.34 -11.86
C GLY A 26 -13.86 5.81 -10.80
N PHE A 27 -14.44 4.89 -10.02
CA PHE A 27 -15.38 5.29 -8.97
C PHE A 27 -14.66 6.01 -7.81
N PRO A 28 -15.27 7.05 -7.21
CA PRO A 28 -14.68 7.77 -6.09
C PRO A 28 -14.68 6.91 -4.81
N ALA A 29 -13.63 6.12 -4.61
CA ALA A 29 -13.49 5.24 -3.46
C ALA A 29 -12.17 5.49 -2.73
N LYS A 30 -12.20 5.50 -1.39
CA LYS A 30 -11.01 5.57 -0.55
C LYS A 30 -11.33 5.02 0.83
N ASP A 31 -11.28 3.70 0.95
CA ASP A 31 -11.20 3.07 2.25
C ASP A 31 -9.82 3.33 2.87
N ARG A 32 -9.81 3.69 4.15
CA ARG A 32 -8.59 3.90 4.95
C ARG A 32 -8.45 2.85 6.05
N SER A 33 -9.40 1.93 6.17
CA SER A 33 -9.33 0.83 7.12
C SER A 33 -8.16 -0.09 6.78
N GLY A 34 -7.84 -0.22 5.48
CA GLY A 34 -6.86 -1.16 4.93
C GLY A 34 -7.29 -2.62 5.04
N ARG A 35 -8.51 -2.89 5.50
CA ARG A 35 -9.02 -4.24 5.74
C ARG A 35 -9.82 -4.79 4.56
N LEU A 36 -10.29 -3.91 3.67
CA LEU A 36 -11.14 -4.28 2.56
C LEU A 36 -10.35 -4.53 1.28
N ASP A 37 -10.82 -5.48 0.48
CA ASP A 37 -10.32 -5.75 -0.86
C ASP A 37 -10.81 -4.66 -1.83
N MET A 38 -10.35 -4.69 -3.09
CA MET A 38 -10.76 -3.70 -4.10
C MET A 38 -12.27 -3.75 -4.32
N ILE A 39 -12.79 -4.97 -4.39
CA ILE A 39 -14.19 -5.31 -4.57
C ILE A 39 -14.66 -6.18 -3.42
N GLU A 40 -15.75 -5.76 -2.77
CA GLU A 40 -16.44 -6.53 -1.73
C GLU A 40 -17.86 -6.88 -2.18
N ALA A 41 -18.38 -7.98 -1.66
CA ALA A 41 -19.76 -8.39 -1.90
C ALA A 41 -20.76 -7.29 -1.45
N PRO A 42 -21.96 -7.18 -2.06
CA PRO A 42 -22.95 -6.15 -1.76
C PRO A 42 -23.71 -6.41 -0.45
N HIS A 43 -22.97 -6.71 0.63
CA HIS A 43 -23.52 -7.03 1.95
C HIS A 43 -22.93 -6.10 3.00
N LEU A 44 -23.67 -5.05 3.36
CA LEU A 44 -23.19 -4.00 4.27
C LEU A 44 -22.77 -4.54 5.65
N GLY A 45 -23.52 -5.48 6.24
CA GLY A 45 -23.18 -6.07 7.55
C GLY A 45 -21.79 -6.72 7.57
N ARG A 46 -21.55 -7.70 6.69
CA ARG A 46 -20.24 -8.33 6.47
C ARG A 46 -19.12 -7.35 6.16
N LEU A 47 -19.40 -6.32 5.34
CA LEU A 47 -18.41 -5.28 5.06
C LEU A 47 -18.02 -4.54 6.35
N MET A 48 -19.00 -4.15 7.16
CA MET A 48 -18.75 -3.48 8.43
C MET A 48 -18.05 -4.41 9.43
N GLU A 49 -18.40 -5.69 9.50
CA GLU A 49 -17.67 -6.68 10.31
C GLU A 49 -16.19 -6.73 9.92
N LYS A 50 -15.88 -6.77 8.61
CA LYS A 50 -14.50 -6.76 8.10
C LYS A 50 -13.78 -5.44 8.43
N VAL A 51 -14.48 -4.30 8.39
CA VAL A 51 -13.92 -2.98 8.79
C VAL A 51 -13.58 -2.91 10.28
N HIS A 52 -14.39 -3.52 11.14
CA HIS A 52 -14.15 -3.54 12.60
C HIS A 52 -13.22 -4.69 13.04
N GLY A 53 -12.99 -5.66 12.18
CA GLY A 53 -12.17 -6.83 12.45
C GLY A 53 -10.67 -6.54 12.63
N PRO A 54 -9.90 -7.59 12.99
CA PRO A 54 -8.45 -7.49 13.12
C PRO A 54 -7.81 -7.10 11.79
N VAL A 55 -6.80 -6.24 11.88
CA VAL A 55 -6.02 -5.81 10.72
C VAL A 55 -5.07 -6.93 10.32
N GLN A 56 -5.01 -7.25 9.02
CA GLN A 56 -4.03 -8.21 8.52
C GLN A 56 -2.61 -7.70 8.82
N PRO A 57 -1.71 -8.56 9.34
CA PRO A 57 -0.38 -8.16 9.74
C PRO A 57 0.38 -7.53 8.57
N ALA A 58 1.17 -6.49 8.87
CA ALA A 58 1.94 -5.71 7.89
C ALA A 58 2.69 -6.55 6.83
N PRO A 59 3.41 -7.65 7.16
CA PRO A 59 4.12 -8.44 6.15
C PRO A 59 3.23 -9.08 5.08
N LEU A 60 1.93 -9.26 5.34
CA LEU A 60 0.99 -9.81 4.34
C LEU A 60 0.39 -8.73 3.44
N ARG A 61 0.49 -7.45 3.82
CA ARG A 61 -0.13 -6.33 3.08
C ARG A 61 0.88 -5.41 2.42
N LEU A 62 2.17 -5.55 2.74
CA LEU A 62 3.21 -4.69 2.20
C LEU A 62 4.26 -5.54 1.49
N THR A 63 4.27 -5.48 0.16
CA THR A 63 5.39 -5.95 -0.64
C THR A 63 6.39 -4.81 -0.76
N TYR A 64 7.49 -4.90 -0.02
CA TYR A 64 8.62 -3.98 -0.15
C TYR A 64 9.82 -4.74 -0.71
N THR A 65 10.27 -4.34 -1.90
CA THR A 65 11.54 -4.80 -2.46
C THR A 65 12.60 -3.78 -2.06
N PRO A 66 13.51 -4.10 -1.12
CA PRO A 66 14.63 -3.22 -0.81
C PRO A 66 15.47 -3.01 -2.06
N LEU A 67 15.65 -1.74 -2.46
CA LEU A 67 16.62 -1.39 -3.50
C LEU A 67 18.02 -1.66 -2.96
N ALA A 68 18.79 -2.49 -3.67
CA ALA A 68 20.20 -2.66 -3.39
C ALA A 68 20.92 -1.35 -3.77
N LEU A 69 21.25 -0.53 -2.78
CA LEU A 69 22.10 0.63 -3.00
C LEU A 69 23.53 0.13 -3.26
N PRO A 70 24.22 0.64 -4.30
CA PRO A 70 25.63 0.33 -4.48
C PRO A 70 26.41 0.78 -3.24
N ALA A 71 27.37 -0.04 -2.80
CA ALA A 71 28.22 0.31 -1.67
C ALA A 71 28.85 1.70 -1.89
N PRO A 72 28.94 2.54 -0.85
CA PRO A 72 29.58 3.83 -0.99
C PRO A 72 31.02 3.60 -1.46
N SER A 73 31.35 4.10 -2.66
CA SER A 73 32.72 4.14 -3.14
C SER A 73 33.54 4.91 -2.10
N ALA A 74 34.53 4.25 -1.50
CA ALA A 74 35.43 4.88 -0.55
C ALA A 74 36.04 6.12 -1.22
N GLY A 75 35.60 7.31 -0.80
CA GLY A 75 36.21 8.58 -1.21
C GLY A 75 37.66 8.62 -0.75
N PRO A 76 38.53 9.39 -1.43
CA PRO A 76 39.96 9.38 -1.14
C PRO A 76 40.19 9.80 0.32
N ALA A 77 40.99 9.00 1.03
CA ALA A 77 41.36 9.25 2.42
C ALA A 77 41.93 10.67 2.55
N ALA A 78 41.35 11.46 3.46
CA ALA A 78 41.85 12.80 3.78
C ALA A 78 43.30 12.69 4.28
N PRO A 79 44.24 13.53 3.80
CA PRO A 79 45.59 13.53 4.33
C PRO A 79 45.58 14.10 5.76
N ASP A 80 45.89 13.23 6.70
CA ASP A 80 46.22 13.56 8.08
C ASP A 80 47.54 14.34 8.10
N SER A 81 47.54 15.55 8.66
CA SER A 81 48.71 16.24 9.23
C SER A 81 48.32 17.62 9.77
N ALA A 82 48.12 17.71 11.09
CA ALA A 82 48.17 18.98 11.83
C ALA A 82 49.60 19.21 12.34
N PRO A 83 50.24 20.39 12.16
CA PRO A 83 51.51 20.67 12.81
C PRO A 83 51.27 21.18 14.23
N SER A 84 51.90 20.49 15.17
CA SER A 84 52.08 20.86 16.58
C SER A 84 52.86 22.18 16.71
N HIS A 85 52.27 23.21 17.33
CA HIS A 85 53.03 24.35 17.86
C HIS A 85 53.41 24.05 19.32
N GLY A 86 54.70 23.79 19.53
CA GLY A 86 55.35 23.72 20.84
C GLY A 86 55.77 25.10 21.33
N ASN A 87 55.75 25.22 22.65
CA ASN A 87 55.92 26.39 23.53
C ASN A 87 57.18 27.24 23.31
#